data_AF-A0A9D9I3V0-F1
#
_entry.id   AF-A0A9D9I3V0-F1
#
_cell.length_a   1.000
_cell.length_b   1.000
_cell.length_c   1.000
_cell.angle_alpha   90.00
_cell.angle_beta   90.00
_cell.angle_gamma   90.00
#
_symmetry.space_group_name_H-M   'P 1'
#
loop_
_entity.id
_entity.type
_entity.pdbx_description
1 polymer ?
#
loop_
_entity_poly.entity_id
_entity_poly.type
_entity_poly.pdbx_seq_one_letter_code
_entity_poly.pdbx_strand_id
1 'polypeptide(L)'
;MKNKIISVICVIFTITLSYSCTKNESMSPSICRPPDNPYEITIEEAEQTLMQIMQSMASTKSTESIERKITDRYSIGRHSSNATKSNDDVPYIHVFNFENEAGFAIMSADKRVTPLLSYALEAV
;
A
#
# COMPACT_ATOMS: atom_id res chain seq x y z
N MET A 1 10.56 -24.99 -48.31
CA MET A 1 9.84 -23.71 -48.10
C MET A 1 8.90 -23.72 -46.89
N LYS A 2 8.12 -24.77 -46.65
CA LYS A 2 7.19 -24.88 -45.48
C LYS A 2 7.85 -24.60 -44.12
N ASN A 3 9.05 -25.12 -43.86
CA ASN A 3 9.73 -24.94 -42.56
C ASN A 3 10.19 -23.49 -42.32
N LYS A 4 10.49 -22.73 -43.38
CA LYS A 4 10.83 -21.30 -43.27
C LYS A 4 9.59 -20.45 -42.97
N ILE A 5 8.43 -20.83 -43.52
CA ILE A 5 7.15 -20.15 -43.28
C ILE A 5 6.69 -20.37 -41.83
N ILE A 6 6.83 -21.59 -41.31
CA ILE A 6 6.49 -21.92 -39.91
C ILE A 6 7.39 -21.14 -38.93
N SER A 7 8.69 -21.01 -39.24
CA SER A 7 9.63 -20.23 -38.43
C SER A 7 9.28 -18.74 -38.39
N VAL A 8 8.81 -18.17 -39.50
CA VAL A 8 8.42 -16.74 -39.57
C VAL A 8 7.12 -16.50 -38.77
N ILE A 9 6.16 -17.43 -38.84
CA ILE A 9 4.91 -17.32 -38.06
C ILE A 9 5.18 -17.37 -36.55
N CYS A 10 6.11 -18.22 -36.10
CA CYS A 10 6.49 -18.29 -34.68
C CYS A 10 7.13 -16.99 -34.17
N VAL A 11 7.94 -16.32 -35.00
CA VAL A 11 8.59 -15.05 -34.64
C VAL A 11 7.57 -13.90 -34.58
N ILE A 12 6.56 -13.90 -35.44
CA ILE A 12 5.50 -12.88 -35.41
C ILE A 12 4.63 -13.05 -34.15
N PHE A 13 4.34 -14.30 -33.74
CA PHE A 13 3.54 -14.58 -32.55
C PHE A 13 4.23 -14.19 -31.23
N THR A 14 5.57 -14.30 -31.14
CA THR A 14 6.31 -13.88 -29.95
C THR A 14 6.42 -12.36 -29.83
N ILE A 15 6.43 -11.63 -30.94
CA ILE A 15 6.45 -10.15 -30.93
C ILE A 15 5.10 -9.56 -30.54
N THR A 16 3.97 -10.20 -30.89
CA THR A 16 2.65 -9.70 -30.51
C THR A 16 2.29 -9.96 -29.04
N LEU A 17 2.83 -11.02 -28.43
CA LEU A 17 2.61 -11.31 -27.00
C LEU A 17 3.30 -10.31 -26.06
N SER A 18 4.45 -9.75 -26.46
CA SER A 18 5.21 -8.81 -25.62
C SER A 18 4.61 -7.40 -25.55
N TYR A 19 3.67 -7.05 -26.43
CA TYR A 19 2.95 -5.77 -26.39
C TYR A 19 1.68 -5.77 -25.52
N SER A 20 1.25 -6.93 -25.00
CA SER A 20 0.04 -7.01 -24.14
C SER A 20 0.29 -6.74 -22.65
N CYS A 21 1.50 -6.39 -22.24
CA CYS A 21 1.87 -6.23 -20.83
C CYS A 21 2.30 -4.82 -20.42
N THR A 22 1.66 -3.77 -20.95
CA THR A 22 1.84 -2.40 -20.44
C THR A 22 0.52 -1.72 -20.17
N LYS A 23 -0.24 -2.26 -19.21
CA LYS A 23 -1.14 -1.43 -18.40
C LYS A 23 -0.35 -0.90 -17.21
N ASN A 24 0.45 0.13 -17.46
CA ASN A 24 0.91 1.00 -16.39
C ASN A 24 -0.22 1.98 -16.12
N GLU A 25 -1.18 1.57 -15.28
CA GLU A 25 -2.06 2.52 -14.61
C GLU A 25 -1.18 3.29 -13.63
N SER A 26 -0.53 4.35 -14.12
CA SER A 26 -0.01 5.40 -13.26
C SER A 26 -1.21 6.04 -12.59
N MET A 27 -1.53 5.56 -11.40
CA MET A 27 -2.38 6.28 -10.46
C MET A 27 -1.66 7.61 -10.19
N SER A 28 -2.16 8.67 -10.83
CA SER A 28 -1.69 10.02 -10.58
C SER A 28 -1.77 10.26 -9.07
N PRO A 29 -0.70 10.72 -8.39
CA PRO A 29 -0.79 11.07 -6.99
C PRO A 29 -1.82 12.19 -6.87
N SER A 30 -2.95 11.88 -6.23
CA SER A 30 -3.98 12.88 -5.95
C SER A 30 -3.32 14.00 -5.16
N ILE A 31 -3.38 15.20 -5.74
CA ILE A 31 -2.87 16.47 -5.21
C ILE A 31 -3.15 16.55 -3.70
N CYS A 32 -2.09 16.77 -2.90
CA CYS A 32 -2.15 17.05 -1.48
C CYS A 32 -3.10 18.22 -1.22
N ARG A 33 -4.35 17.92 -0.87
CA ARG A 33 -5.23 18.87 -0.20
C ARG A 33 -4.82 18.84 1.28
N PRO A 34 -4.64 20.00 1.94
CA PRO A 34 -4.54 19.99 3.39
C PRO A 34 -5.80 19.31 3.96
N PRO A 35 -5.67 18.49 5.01
CA PRO A 35 -6.82 17.80 5.57
C PRO A 35 -7.83 18.84 6.04
N ASP A 36 -9.06 18.76 5.53
CA ASP A 36 -10.18 19.61 5.96
C ASP A 36 -10.56 19.32 7.44
N ASN A 37 -10.00 18.24 8.02
CA ASN A 37 -10.19 17.79 9.38
C ASN A 37 -8.88 17.86 10.19
N PRO A 38 -8.81 18.62 11.31
CA PRO A 38 -7.59 18.73 12.14
C PRO A 38 -7.18 17.41 12.82
N TYR A 39 -8.08 16.43 12.88
CA TYR A 39 -7.82 15.11 13.46
C TYR A 39 -7.36 14.08 12.44
N GLU A 40 -7.34 14.41 11.15
CA GLU A 40 -6.85 13.51 10.10
C GLU A 40 -5.33 13.34 10.21
N ILE A 41 -4.88 12.09 10.05
CA ILE A 41 -3.48 11.69 9.93
C ILE A 41 -3.26 11.39 8.45
N THR A 42 -2.15 11.88 7.89
CA THR A 42 -1.80 11.54 6.51
C THR A 42 -1.11 10.19 6.46
N ILE A 43 -1.09 9.55 5.29
CA ILE A 43 -0.41 8.26 5.12
C ILE A 43 1.09 8.35 5.46
N GLU A 44 1.74 9.49 5.19
CA GLU A 44 3.14 9.74 5.56
C GLU A 44 3.34 9.85 7.07
N GLU A 45 2.45 10.55 7.78
CA GLU A 45 2.49 10.68 9.25
C GLU A 45 2.27 9.30 9.91
N ALA A 46 1.33 8.51 9.37
CA ALA A 46 1.07 7.14 9.81
C ALA A 46 2.29 6.22 9.57
N GLU A 47 2.97 6.36 8.43
CA GLU A 47 4.18 5.57 8.13
C GLU A 47 5.31 5.85 9.12
N GLN A 48 5.59 7.13 9.39
CA GLN A 48 6.60 7.51 10.37
C GLN A 48 6.29 6.96 11.75
N THR A 49 5.02 7.03 12.15
CA THR A 49 4.53 6.48 13.41
C THR A 49 4.71 4.95 13.46
N LEU A 50 4.37 4.25 12.36
CA LEU A 50 4.54 2.81 12.24
C LEU A 50 6.01 2.40 12.41
N MET A 51 6.94 3.08 11.73
CA MET A 51 8.38 2.80 11.83
C MET A 51 8.89 2.96 13.27
N GLN A 52 8.45 3.99 13.98
CA GLN A 52 8.81 4.20 15.39
C GLN A 52 8.28 3.07 16.29
N ILE A 53 7.03 2.65 16.09
CA ILE A 53 6.43 1.54 16.83
C ILE A 53 7.22 0.26 16.57
N MET A 54 7.51 -0.07 15.31
CA MET A 54 8.29 -1.26 14.95
C MET A 54 9.69 -1.25 15.58
N GLN A 55 10.37 -0.11 15.58
CA GLN A 55 11.68 0.05 16.22
C GLN A 55 11.60 -0.21 17.73
N SER A 56 10.60 0.36 18.41
CA SER A 56 10.40 0.16 19.85
C SER A 56 10.13 -1.32 20.21
N MET A 57 9.35 -2.02 19.36
CA MET A 57 9.08 -3.44 19.55
C MET A 57 10.31 -4.31 19.31
N ALA A 58 11.14 -3.96 18.32
CA ALA A 58 12.40 -4.64 18.06
C ALA A 58 13.38 -4.50 19.23
N SER A 59 13.49 -3.30 19.83
CA SER A 59 14.37 -3.08 21.00
C SER A 59 13.98 -3.90 22.23
N THR A 60 12.73 -4.37 22.32
CA THR A 60 12.23 -5.13 23.48
C THR A 60 12.42 -6.65 23.32
N LYS A 61 12.68 -7.14 22.10
CA LYS A 61 12.92 -8.57 21.83
C LYS A 61 14.42 -8.82 21.65
N SER A 62 14.97 -9.83 22.32
CA SER A 62 16.40 -10.20 22.21
C SER A 62 16.77 -10.91 20.89
N THR A 63 15.87 -10.91 19.92
CA THR A 63 16.04 -11.56 18.62
C THR A 63 16.26 -10.45 17.61
N GLU A 64 17.29 -10.63 16.77
CA GLU A 64 17.76 -9.70 15.74
C GLU A 64 16.66 -8.77 15.23
N SER A 65 16.93 -7.47 15.27
CA SER A 65 16.04 -6.44 14.74
C SER A 65 15.93 -6.64 13.23
N ILE A 66 15.00 -7.49 12.78
CA ILE A 66 14.64 -7.59 11.38
C ILE A 66 13.99 -6.25 11.05
N GLU A 67 14.77 -5.39 10.40
CA GLU A 67 14.32 -4.12 9.85
C GLU A 67 13.25 -4.44 8.81
N ARG A 68 11.99 -4.12 9.13
CA ARG A 68 10.87 -4.37 8.24
C ARG A 68 10.72 -3.17 7.32
N LYS A 69 10.99 -3.38 6.04
CA LYS A 69 10.79 -2.38 5.00
C LYS A 69 9.35 -2.48 4.46
N ILE A 70 8.76 -1.33 4.15
CA ILE A 70 7.40 -1.24 3.60
C ILE A 70 7.49 -1.31 2.07
N THR A 71 6.73 -2.21 1.45
CA THR A 71 6.65 -2.33 -0.02
C THR A 71 5.56 -1.46 -0.59
N ASP A 72 4.40 -1.46 0.05
CA ASP A 72 3.18 -0.87 -0.48
C ASP A 72 2.36 -0.25 0.65
N ARG A 73 1.67 0.83 0.33
CA ARG A 73 0.88 1.62 1.28
C ARG A 73 -0.32 2.23 0.58
N TYR A 74 -1.50 2.09 1.19
CA TYR A 74 -2.72 2.67 0.67
C TYR A 74 -3.69 3.01 1.80
N SER A 75 -4.62 3.92 1.53
CA SER A 75 -5.68 4.29 2.47
C SER A 75 -7.00 3.63 2.07
N ILE A 76 -7.74 3.13 3.06
CA ILE A 76 -9.11 2.65 2.88
C ILE A 76 -10.04 3.63 3.59
N GLY A 77 -11.03 4.13 2.86
CA GLY A 77 -12.09 5.00 3.36
C GLY A 77 -12.49 6.02 2.31
N ARG A 78 -13.74 6.48 2.37
CA ARG A 78 -14.30 7.34 1.33
C ARG A 78 -14.20 8.81 1.76
N HIS A 79 -13.26 9.54 1.17
CA HIS A 79 -13.26 11.00 1.21
C HIS A 79 -14.45 11.50 0.36
N SER A 80 -15.65 11.54 0.96
CA SER A 80 -16.86 11.97 0.24
C SER A 80 -16.97 13.48 0.27
N SER A 81 -16.35 14.16 -0.69
CA SER A 81 -16.47 15.61 -0.91
C SER A 81 -17.91 16.10 -1.21
N ASN A 82 -18.89 15.18 -1.32
CA ASN A 82 -20.30 15.48 -1.65
C ASN A 82 -21.32 14.84 -0.69
N ALA A 83 -20.99 14.65 0.60
CA ALA A 83 -21.92 14.06 1.56
C ALA A 83 -22.81 15.12 2.25
N THR A 84 -23.83 15.62 1.56
CA THR A 84 -24.88 16.42 2.18
C THR A 84 -25.82 15.52 2.98
N LYS A 85 -25.77 15.67 4.31
CA LYS A 85 -26.67 15.12 5.34
C LYS A 85 -26.52 13.60 5.62
N SER A 86 -26.15 13.33 6.88
CA SER A 86 -26.12 12.02 7.58
C SER A 86 -25.27 10.91 6.97
N ASN A 87 -23.99 11.17 6.67
CA ASN A 87 -23.08 10.11 6.26
C ASN A 87 -22.29 9.63 7.48
N ASP A 88 -22.52 8.37 7.83
CA ASP A 88 -21.69 7.58 8.72
C ASP A 88 -20.21 7.86 8.40
N ASP A 89 -19.44 8.23 9.42
CA ASP A 89 -17.99 8.36 9.37
C ASP A 89 -17.42 6.98 8.96
N VAL A 90 -17.31 6.74 7.65
CA VAL A 90 -16.70 5.52 7.15
C VAL A 90 -15.25 5.56 7.63
N PRO A 91 -14.80 4.58 8.44
CA PRO A 91 -13.49 4.63 9.06
C PRO A 91 -12.42 4.77 7.98
N TYR A 92 -11.63 5.84 8.11
CA TYR A 92 -10.45 6.10 7.30
C TYR A 92 -9.26 5.43 8.00
N ILE A 93 -8.61 4.48 7.32
CA ILE A 93 -7.46 3.72 7.82
C ILE A 93 -6.35 3.69 6.77
N HIS A 94 -5.10 3.53 7.21
CA HIS A 94 -3.94 3.30 6.35
C HIS A 94 -3.46 1.86 6.51
N VAL A 95 -3.16 1.21 5.40
CA VAL A 95 -2.65 -0.16 5.35
C VAL A 95 -1.24 -0.13 4.78
N PHE A 96 -0.32 -0.82 5.46
CA PHE A 96 1.08 -0.94 5.09
C PHE A 96 1.44 -2.42 4.95
N ASN A 97 1.94 -2.81 3.78
CA ASN A 97 2.43 -4.17 3.52
C ASN A 97 3.96 -4.19 3.67
N PHE A 98 4.48 -5.17 4.41
CA PHE A 98 5.92 -5.34 4.58
C PHE A 98 6.53 -6.12 3.41
N GLU A 99 7.81 -5.87 3.12
CA GLU A 99 8.59 -6.61 2.13
C GLU A 99 8.69 -8.10 2.48
N ASN A 100 8.93 -8.92 1.45
CA ASN A 100 9.17 -10.36 1.56
C ASN A 100 8.03 -11.13 2.23
N GLU A 101 6.79 -10.72 1.99
CA GLU A 101 5.59 -11.34 2.58
C GLU A 101 5.63 -11.35 4.13
N ALA A 102 6.36 -10.41 4.75
CA ALA A 102 6.52 -10.35 6.22
C ALA A 102 5.27 -9.85 6.98
N GLY A 103 4.10 -9.89 6.34
CA GLY A 103 2.80 -9.47 6.86
C GLY A 103 2.45 -8.00 6.59
N PHE A 104 1.61 -7.42 7.45
CA PHE A 104 1.03 -6.09 7.26
C PHE A 104 0.76 -5.37 8.58
N ALA A 105 0.54 -4.06 8.50
CA ALA A 105 0.04 -3.23 9.59
C ALA A 105 -1.12 -2.34 9.12
N ILE A 106 -2.11 -2.17 10.00
CA ILE A 106 -3.24 -1.27 9.82
C ILE A 106 -3.13 -0.16 10.84
N MET A 107 -3.03 1.08 10.35
CA MET A 107 -2.93 2.28 11.14
C MET A 107 -4.23 3.09 11.07
N SER A 108 -4.57 3.75 12.18
CA SER A 108 -5.62 4.75 12.24
C SER A 108 -5.24 5.96 11.39
N ALA A 109 -6.21 6.54 10.70
CA ALA A 109 -6.07 7.83 10.05
C ALA A 109 -6.68 8.98 10.88
N ASP A 110 -6.99 8.73 12.17
CA ASP A 110 -7.56 9.69 13.11
C ASP A 110 -6.69 9.78 14.39
N LYS A 111 -6.31 11.00 14.76
CA LYS A 111 -5.49 11.34 15.94
C LYS A 111 -6.15 11.02 17.28
N ARG A 112 -7.47 10.83 17.30
CA ARG A 112 -8.26 10.54 18.50
C ARG A 112 -8.24 9.04 18.86
N VAL A 113 -7.78 8.19 17.94
CA VAL A 113 -7.72 6.74 18.10
C VAL A 113 -6.26 6.29 18.21
N THR A 114 -6.01 5.15 18.86
CA THR A 114 -4.68 4.56 18.92
C THR A 114 -4.08 4.37 17.51
N PRO A 115 -2.81 4.75 17.26
CA PRO A 115 -2.25 4.76 15.92
C PRO A 115 -2.21 3.39 15.25
N LEU A 116 -1.76 2.34 15.94
CA LEU A 116 -1.71 0.98 15.41
C LEU A 116 -2.97 0.22 15.82
N LEU A 117 -3.82 -0.10 14.84
CA LEU A 117 -5.09 -0.80 15.06
C LEU A 117 -4.91 -2.31 15.05
N SER A 118 -4.09 -2.81 14.12
CA SER A 118 -3.80 -4.23 13.98
C SER A 118 -2.50 -4.44 13.22
N TYR A 119 -1.83 -5.55 13.46
CA TYR A 119 -0.69 -5.97 12.66
C TYR A 119 -0.60 -7.50 12.66
N ALA A 120 -0.10 -8.04 11.56
CA ALA A 120 0.27 -9.44 11.43
C ALA A 120 1.72 -9.49 10.96
N LEU A 121 2.52 -10.29 11.65
CA LEU A 121 3.89 -10.59 11.24
C LEU A 121 3.93 -12.06 10.88
N GLU A 122 4.34 -12.36 9.65
CA GLU A 122 4.59 -13.73 9.27
C GLU A 122 5.93 -14.18 9.88
N ALA A 123 5.94 -15.36 10.50
CA ALA A 123 7.16 -15.92 11.07
C ALA A 123 7.97 -16.54 9.94
N VAL A 124 9.21 -16.05 9.76
CA VAL A 124 10.22 -16.68 8.89
C VAL A 124 10.76 -17.93 9.56
#